data_AF-A0A957RLU3-F1
#
_entry.id   AF-A0A957RLU3-F1
#
_cell.length_a   1.000
_cell.length_b   1.000
_cell.length_c   1.000
_cell.angle_alpha   90.00
_cell.angle_beta   90.00
_cell.angle_gamma   90.00
#
_symmetry.space_group_name_H-M   'P 1'
#
loop_
_entity.id
_entity.type
_entity.pdbx_description
1 polymer ?
#
loop_
_entity_poly.entity_id
_entity_poly.type
_entity_poly.pdbx_seq_one_letter_code
_entity_poly.pdbx_strand_id
1 'polypeptide(L)'
;LMARFATIRVGAGRPFDVDKLTPETRQAIEAGMADAWAEADRLKQQAATGKLASGDIFGTRAFLKNNYAYRMLAAALGIYGNTKEEAMYPVYYTDSTGRPLNGANRYILHFAPGQLPPVHAFWSLTMYEQPASLLVANPIDRYLLNSTMLPDLNRDDDGGITLLIQNESPGQAREANWLPAPTGPFSVVMRLYWPQAAALEGKW
;
A
#
# COMPACT_ATOMS: atom_id res chain seq x y z
N LEU A 1 -27.36 12.68 -1.50
CA LEU A 1 -27.04 11.49 -0.67
C LEU A 1 -27.91 11.42 0.59
N MET A 2 -27.88 12.42 1.49
CA MET A 2 -28.64 12.38 2.75
C MET A 2 -30.16 12.19 2.55
N ALA A 3 -30.76 12.78 1.51
CA ALA A 3 -32.17 12.53 1.17
C ALA A 3 -32.47 11.05 0.83
N ARG A 4 -31.53 10.34 0.19
CA ARG A 4 -31.65 8.89 -0.08
C ARG A 4 -31.50 8.08 1.20
N PHE A 5 -30.57 8.44 2.09
CA PHE A 5 -30.40 7.76 3.36
C PHE A 5 -31.56 8.00 4.34
N ALA A 6 -32.24 9.14 4.25
CA ALA A 6 -33.42 9.42 5.06
C ALA A 6 -34.57 8.42 4.79
N THR A 7 -34.69 7.85 3.59
CA THR A 7 -35.72 6.85 3.28
C THR A 7 -35.51 5.53 4.03
N ILE A 8 -34.28 5.26 4.47
CA ILE A 8 -33.92 4.12 5.33
C ILE A 8 -33.61 4.57 6.76
N ARG A 9 -34.12 5.74 7.17
CA ARG A 9 -34.02 6.33 8.52
C ARG A 9 -32.60 6.67 8.99
N VAL A 10 -31.65 6.77 8.06
CA VAL A 10 -30.30 7.24 8.36
C VAL A 10 -30.24 8.76 8.16
N GLY A 11 -29.90 9.51 9.21
CA GLY A 11 -29.82 10.97 9.16
C GLY A 11 -29.13 11.59 10.37
N ALA A 12 -28.65 12.82 10.23
CA ALA A 12 -27.96 13.54 11.29
C ALA A 12 -28.85 13.73 12.53
N GLY A 13 -28.29 13.49 13.71
CA GLY A 13 -28.98 13.66 15.00
C GLY A 13 -30.12 12.66 15.25
N ARG A 14 -30.30 11.64 14.40
CA ARG A 14 -31.34 10.62 14.57
C ARG A 14 -30.73 9.30 15.04
N PRO A 15 -31.34 8.62 16.02
CA PRO A 15 -30.94 7.25 16.35
C PRO A 15 -31.24 6.33 15.17
N PHE A 16 -30.33 5.40 14.89
CA PHE A 16 -30.56 4.32 13.94
C PHE A 16 -31.02 3.08 14.71
N ASP A 17 -32.31 2.79 14.62
CA ASP A 17 -32.95 1.67 15.32
C ASP A 17 -33.34 0.61 14.31
N VAL A 18 -32.53 -0.45 14.29
CA VAL A 18 -32.62 -1.56 13.33
C VAL A 18 -33.90 -2.37 13.52
N ASP A 19 -34.44 -2.42 14.74
CA ASP A 19 -35.67 -3.16 15.05
C ASP A 19 -36.93 -2.45 14.56
N LYS A 20 -36.82 -1.16 14.24
CA LYS A 20 -37.91 -0.38 13.64
C LYS A 20 -37.94 -0.44 12.10
N LEU A 21 -37.03 -1.17 11.47
CA LEU A 21 -37.03 -1.39 10.02
C LEU A 21 -37.99 -2.51 9.63
N THR A 22 -38.63 -2.39 8.47
CA THR A 22 -39.38 -3.53 7.92
C THR A 22 -38.41 -4.63 7.50
N PRO A 23 -38.82 -5.92 7.49
CA PRO A 23 -37.97 -7.02 7.01
C PRO A 23 -37.38 -6.75 5.62
N GLU A 24 -38.17 -6.18 4.70
CA GLU A 24 -37.74 -5.85 3.34
C GLU A 24 -36.68 -4.76 3.33
N THR A 25 -36.85 -3.72 4.16
CA THR A 25 -35.87 -2.62 4.28
C THR A 25 -34.55 -3.13 4.85
N ARG A 26 -34.61 -3.99 5.88
CA ARG A 26 -33.43 -4.62 6.47
C ARG A 26 -32.67 -5.46 5.44
N GLN A 27 -33.38 -6.34 4.73
CA GLN A 27 -32.80 -7.17 3.68
C GLN A 27 -32.17 -6.33 2.57
N ALA A 28 -32.81 -5.23 2.16
CA ALA A 28 -32.26 -4.33 1.15
C ALA A 28 -30.98 -3.61 1.62
N ILE A 29 -30.88 -3.22 2.89
CA ILE A 29 -29.66 -2.64 3.46
C ILE A 29 -28.53 -3.67 3.49
N GLU A 30 -28.81 -4.89 3.95
CA GLU A 30 -27.84 -6.00 3.99
C GLU A 30 -27.34 -6.35 2.58
N ALA A 31 -28.24 -6.42 1.60
CA ALA A 31 -27.87 -6.61 0.19
C ALA A 31 -26.99 -5.46 -0.33
N GLY A 32 -27.34 -4.20 -0.02
CA GLY A 32 -26.52 -3.05 -0.40
C GLY A 32 -25.13 -3.03 0.25
N MET A 33 -25.00 -3.55 1.48
CA MET A 33 -23.70 -3.76 2.13
C MET A 33 -22.88 -4.84 1.40
N ALA A 34 -23.52 -5.95 1.01
CA ALA A 34 -22.87 -7.00 0.24
C ALA A 34 -22.40 -6.49 -1.14
N ASP A 35 -23.22 -5.72 -1.84
CA ASP A 35 -22.86 -5.08 -3.11
C ASP A 35 -21.64 -4.15 -2.95
N ALA A 36 -21.60 -3.36 -1.87
CA ALA A 36 -20.49 -2.46 -1.59
C ALA A 36 -19.17 -3.22 -1.34
N TRP A 37 -19.21 -4.35 -0.64
CA TRP A 37 -18.03 -5.20 -0.45
C TRP A 37 -17.60 -5.91 -1.73
N ALA A 38 -18.53 -6.40 -2.54
CA ALA A 38 -18.22 -6.97 -3.85
C ALA A 38 -17.53 -5.95 -4.77
N GLU A 39 -17.98 -4.69 -4.74
CA GLU A 39 -17.31 -3.60 -5.47
C GLU A 39 -15.93 -3.27 -4.89
N ALA A 40 -15.79 -3.23 -3.56
CA ALA A 40 -14.49 -3.04 -2.93
C ALA A 40 -13.49 -4.13 -3.34
N ASP A 41 -13.92 -5.40 -3.43
CA ASP A 41 -13.05 -6.50 -3.86
C ASP A 41 -12.65 -6.38 -5.34
N ARG A 42 -13.53 -5.94 -6.22
CA ARG A 42 -13.17 -5.62 -7.62
C ARG A 42 -12.14 -4.50 -7.69
N LEU A 43 -12.29 -3.45 -6.89
CA LEU A 43 -11.32 -2.35 -6.85
C LEU A 43 -9.99 -2.79 -6.23
N LYS A 44 -9.99 -3.69 -5.23
CA LYS A 44 -8.75 -4.32 -4.72
C LYS A 44 -8.02 -5.10 -5.81
N GLN A 45 -8.72 -5.81 -6.68
CA GLN A 45 -8.09 -6.50 -7.83
C GLN A 45 -7.45 -5.51 -8.81
N GLN A 46 -8.06 -4.33 -9.00
CA GLN A 46 -7.43 -3.25 -9.77
C GLN A 46 -6.17 -2.72 -9.09
N ALA A 47 -6.19 -2.57 -7.76
CA ALA A 47 -5.00 -2.17 -7.00
C ALA A 47 -3.87 -3.20 -7.09
N ALA A 48 -4.20 -4.50 -7.01
CA ALA A 48 -3.23 -5.59 -7.18
C ALA A 48 -2.61 -5.64 -8.58
N THR A 49 -3.26 -5.07 -9.59
CA THR A 49 -2.76 -4.98 -10.97
C THR A 49 -2.18 -3.60 -11.32
N GLY A 50 -2.04 -2.71 -10.33
CA GLY A 50 -1.50 -1.36 -10.53
C GLY A 50 -2.45 -0.40 -11.27
N LYS A 51 -3.68 -0.81 -11.58
CA LYS A 51 -4.69 0.04 -12.24
C LYS A 51 -5.32 1.08 -11.31
N LEU A 52 -5.20 0.87 -10.00
CA LEU A 52 -5.69 1.77 -8.96
C LEU A 52 -4.60 1.94 -7.90
N ALA A 53 -4.12 3.16 -7.68
CA ALA A 53 -3.11 3.46 -6.68
C ALA A 53 -3.73 4.04 -5.41
N SER A 54 -2.97 4.02 -4.32
CA SER A 54 -3.34 4.74 -3.08
C SER A 54 -3.61 6.23 -3.35
N GLY A 55 -2.85 6.83 -4.27
CA GLY A 55 -3.03 8.21 -4.70
C GLY A 55 -4.36 8.55 -5.37
N ASP A 56 -5.12 7.56 -5.83
CA ASP A 56 -6.43 7.76 -6.48
C ASP A 56 -7.59 7.74 -5.48
N ILE A 57 -7.38 7.07 -4.33
CA ILE A 57 -8.46 6.76 -3.38
C ILE A 57 -8.42 7.62 -2.10
N PHE A 58 -7.29 8.26 -1.82
CA PHE A 58 -7.14 9.24 -0.74
C PHE A 58 -7.14 10.67 -1.28
N GLY A 59 -7.83 11.59 -0.58
CA GLY A 59 -7.86 12.98 -1.00
C GLY A 59 -8.98 13.79 -0.35
N THR A 60 -9.02 15.07 -0.73
CA THR A 60 -10.09 15.97 -0.34
C THR A 60 -11.41 15.57 -0.99
N ARG A 61 -12.53 16.10 -0.47
CA ARG A 61 -13.85 15.93 -1.10
C ARG A 61 -13.88 16.41 -2.55
N ALA A 62 -13.18 17.51 -2.85
CA ALA A 62 -13.10 18.08 -4.19
C ALA A 62 -12.35 17.13 -5.15
N PHE A 63 -11.23 16.56 -4.69
CA PHE A 63 -10.46 15.60 -5.45
C PHE A 63 -11.25 14.32 -5.75
N LEU A 64 -11.82 13.70 -4.70
CA LEU A 64 -12.55 12.44 -4.84
C LEU A 64 -13.92 12.58 -5.51
N LYS A 65 -14.43 13.80 -5.71
CA LYS A 65 -15.71 14.09 -6.40
C LYS A 65 -16.89 13.26 -5.88
N ASN A 66 -16.93 13.00 -4.56
CA ASN A 66 -17.90 12.12 -3.90
C ASN A 66 -17.90 10.66 -4.42
N ASN A 67 -16.78 10.13 -4.91
CA ASN A 67 -16.63 8.70 -5.17
C ASN A 67 -16.59 7.93 -3.83
N TYR A 68 -17.76 7.49 -3.38
CA TYR A 68 -17.89 6.81 -2.08
C TYR A 68 -17.28 5.41 -2.07
N ALA A 69 -17.20 4.73 -3.22
CA ALA A 69 -16.55 3.42 -3.33
C ALA A 69 -15.04 3.54 -3.08
N TYR A 70 -14.39 4.56 -3.64
CA TYR A 70 -12.97 4.83 -3.37
C TYR A 70 -12.74 5.20 -1.91
N ARG A 71 -13.62 6.01 -1.32
CA ARG A 71 -13.55 6.35 0.11
C ARG A 71 -13.71 5.14 1.02
N MET A 72 -14.64 4.24 0.69
CA MET A 72 -14.83 2.98 1.43
C MET A 72 -13.59 2.11 1.31
N LEU A 73 -13.08 1.90 0.09
CA LEU A 73 -11.88 1.11 -0.13
C LEU A 73 -10.67 1.68 0.62
N ALA A 74 -10.46 2.99 0.53
CA ALA A 74 -9.40 3.71 1.23
C ALA A 74 -9.48 3.46 2.75
N ALA A 75 -10.67 3.60 3.35
CA ALA A 75 -10.87 3.33 4.78
C ALA A 75 -10.66 1.84 5.13
N ALA A 76 -11.08 0.92 4.26
CA ALA A 76 -10.92 -0.52 4.49
C ALA A 76 -9.46 -0.98 4.36
N LEU A 77 -8.66 -0.35 3.50
CA LEU A 77 -7.25 -0.68 3.28
C LEU A 77 -6.30 0.07 4.22
N GLY A 78 -6.64 1.28 4.65
CA GLY A 78 -5.81 2.10 5.52
C GLY A 78 -6.46 3.44 5.86
N ILE A 79 -7.22 3.49 6.96
CA ILE A 79 -7.80 4.74 7.45
C ILE A 79 -6.71 5.82 7.63
N TYR A 80 -7.05 7.08 7.31
CA TYR A 80 -6.16 8.23 7.40
C TYR A 80 -4.98 8.28 6.42
N GLY A 81 -5.07 7.61 5.28
CA GLY A 81 -4.06 7.74 4.23
C GLY A 81 -3.90 9.17 3.69
N ASN A 82 -2.68 9.49 3.29
CA ASN A 82 -2.27 10.79 2.74
C ASN A 82 -2.71 10.97 1.27
N THR A 83 -2.75 12.22 0.79
CA THR A 83 -2.82 12.47 -0.65
C THR A 83 -1.51 12.08 -1.31
N LYS A 84 -1.52 11.82 -2.62
CA LYS A 84 -0.30 11.41 -3.34
C LYS A 84 0.80 12.46 -3.32
N GLU A 85 0.44 13.74 -3.25
CA GLU A 85 1.39 14.86 -3.17
C GLU A 85 2.16 14.87 -1.85
N GLU A 86 1.57 14.33 -0.78
CA GLU A 86 2.21 14.16 0.53
C GLU A 86 2.98 12.83 0.59
N ALA A 87 2.35 11.71 0.20
CA ALA A 87 3.02 10.42 0.19
C ALA A 87 2.42 9.42 -0.82
N MET A 88 3.30 8.65 -1.47
CA MET A 88 2.93 7.52 -2.33
C MET A 88 3.44 6.19 -1.75
N TYR A 89 2.66 5.13 -1.95
CA TYR A 89 2.92 3.81 -1.38
C TYR A 89 2.91 2.68 -2.44
N PRO A 90 3.86 2.61 -3.40
CA PRO A 90 3.94 1.46 -4.29
C PRO A 90 4.17 0.17 -3.48
N VAL A 91 3.34 -0.85 -3.72
CA VAL A 91 3.42 -2.13 -3.01
C VAL A 91 3.84 -3.23 -3.97
N TYR A 92 4.85 -3.99 -3.57
CA TYR A 92 5.31 -5.18 -4.27
C TYR A 92 4.72 -6.41 -3.59
N TYR A 93 3.75 -7.04 -4.26
CA TYR A 93 3.20 -8.34 -3.88
C TYR A 93 3.77 -9.50 -4.72
N THR A 94 4.28 -9.19 -5.90
CA THR A 94 4.80 -10.16 -6.87
C THR A 94 6.17 -9.75 -7.38
N ASP A 95 6.95 -10.72 -7.85
CA ASP A 95 8.21 -10.49 -8.56
C ASP A 95 7.99 -9.99 -10.01
N SER A 96 9.08 -9.74 -10.74
CA SER A 96 9.06 -9.28 -12.13
C SER A 96 8.43 -10.26 -13.12
N THR A 97 8.22 -11.52 -12.70
CA THR A 97 7.53 -12.55 -13.50
C THR A 97 6.05 -12.68 -13.13
N GLY A 98 5.55 -11.86 -12.19
CA GLY A 98 4.18 -11.88 -11.70
C GLY A 98 3.91 -12.97 -10.65
N ARG A 99 4.94 -13.64 -10.11
CA ARG A 99 4.77 -14.65 -9.06
C ARG A 99 4.74 -14.00 -7.68
N PRO A 100 3.87 -14.45 -6.74
CA PRO A 100 3.85 -13.92 -5.37
C PRO A 100 5.21 -13.99 -4.69
N LEU A 101 5.55 -12.95 -3.93
CA LEU A 101 6.79 -12.90 -3.17
C LEU A 101 6.77 -13.90 -2.00
N ASN A 102 7.84 -14.67 -1.87
CA ASN A 102 8.00 -15.67 -0.82
C ASN A 102 9.46 -15.83 -0.41
N GLY A 103 9.69 -15.88 0.91
CA GLY A 103 11.00 -15.96 1.56
C GLY A 103 11.88 -17.16 1.20
N ALA A 104 11.30 -18.21 0.62
CA ALA A 104 12.05 -19.32 0.05
C ALA A 104 12.93 -18.90 -1.14
N ASN A 105 12.70 -17.72 -1.72
CA ASN A 105 13.46 -17.17 -2.83
C ASN A 105 14.28 -15.95 -2.40
N ARG A 106 15.20 -15.56 -3.28
CA ARG A 106 16.05 -14.38 -3.13
C ARG A 106 15.70 -13.39 -4.23
N TYR A 107 15.48 -12.14 -3.84
CA TYR A 107 15.10 -11.07 -4.75
C TYR A 107 16.08 -9.90 -4.67
N ILE A 108 16.13 -9.15 -5.75
CA ILE A 108 16.87 -7.88 -5.81
C ILE A 108 15.92 -6.77 -6.24
N LEU A 109 16.16 -5.57 -5.69
CA LEU A 109 15.60 -4.33 -6.19
C LEU A 109 16.77 -3.44 -6.59
N HIS A 110 16.94 -3.21 -7.89
CA HIS A 110 18.05 -2.45 -8.43
C HIS A 110 17.59 -1.05 -8.86
N PHE A 111 18.32 -0.03 -8.38
CA PHE A 111 18.23 1.33 -8.86
C PHE A 111 19.46 1.64 -9.69
N ALA A 112 19.25 1.87 -10.99
CA ALA A 112 20.28 2.34 -11.89
C ALA A 112 20.83 3.72 -11.43
N PRO A 113 22.02 4.13 -11.90
CA PRO A 113 22.60 5.43 -11.59
C PRO A 113 21.61 6.57 -11.87
N GLY A 114 21.37 7.42 -10.86
CA GLY A 114 20.42 8.53 -10.95
C GLY A 114 18.93 8.14 -10.95
N GLN A 115 18.58 6.87 -10.75
CA GLN A 115 17.21 6.35 -10.74
C GLN A 115 16.70 5.97 -9.34
N LEU A 116 17.27 6.57 -8.28
CA LEU A 116 16.68 6.46 -6.94
C LEU A 116 15.28 7.08 -6.90
N PRO A 117 14.40 6.66 -5.96
CA PRO A 117 13.05 7.23 -5.85
C PRO A 117 13.07 8.76 -5.79
N PRO A 118 12.37 9.46 -6.71
CA PRO A 118 12.46 10.91 -6.82
C PRO A 118 11.53 11.55 -5.80
N VAL A 119 12.13 12.02 -4.71
CA VAL A 119 11.45 12.63 -3.56
C VAL A 119 12.08 13.97 -3.20
N HIS A 120 11.32 14.85 -2.56
CA HIS A 120 11.85 16.07 -1.96
C HIS A 120 12.29 15.85 -0.50
N ALA A 121 11.74 14.84 0.18
CA ALA A 121 12.10 14.50 1.55
C ALA A 121 12.92 13.20 1.62
N PHE A 122 12.24 12.05 1.74
CA PHE A 122 12.90 10.76 1.92
C PHE A 122 12.05 9.62 1.34
N TRP A 123 12.67 8.46 1.15
CA TRP A 123 11.96 7.24 0.78
C TRP A 123 12.34 6.09 1.71
N SER A 124 11.45 5.11 1.82
CA SER A 124 11.73 3.87 2.56
C SER A 124 11.14 2.64 1.87
N LEU A 125 11.82 1.51 1.97
CA LEU A 125 11.34 0.20 1.55
C LEU A 125 11.15 -0.67 2.80
N THR A 126 9.92 -1.03 3.15
CA THR A 126 9.59 -1.73 4.41
C THR A 126 9.06 -3.13 4.16
N MET A 127 9.51 -4.10 4.96
CA MET A 127 9.12 -5.50 4.89
C MET A 127 7.85 -5.80 5.72
N TYR A 128 6.93 -6.59 5.17
CA TYR A 128 5.76 -7.10 5.89
C TYR A 128 5.53 -8.59 5.61
N GLU A 129 5.34 -9.40 6.66
CA GLU A 129 4.87 -10.78 6.48
C GLU A 129 3.41 -10.81 6.04
N GLN A 130 3.05 -11.83 5.27
CA GLN A 130 1.68 -12.04 4.81
C GLN A 130 1.13 -13.36 5.36
N PRO A 131 -0.16 -13.42 5.73
CA PRO A 131 -1.19 -12.38 5.56
C PRO A 131 -1.30 -11.37 6.72
N ALA A 132 -0.55 -11.55 7.81
CA ALA A 132 -0.71 -10.75 9.03
C ALA A 132 -0.40 -9.25 8.83
N SER A 133 0.38 -8.90 7.80
CA SER A 133 0.82 -7.53 7.50
C SER A 133 1.57 -6.88 8.67
N LEU A 134 2.40 -7.68 9.36
CA LEU A 134 3.24 -7.25 10.47
C LEU A 134 4.71 -7.16 10.04
N LEU A 135 5.51 -6.43 10.82
CA LEU A 135 6.97 -6.40 10.66
C LEU A 135 7.57 -7.76 11.04
N VAL A 136 8.69 -8.11 10.41
CA VAL A 136 9.31 -9.43 10.55
C VAL A 136 10.50 -9.34 11.48
N ALA A 137 10.44 -10.03 12.62
CA ALA A 137 11.58 -10.19 13.52
C ALA A 137 12.77 -10.79 12.77
N ASN A 138 13.96 -10.21 12.94
CA ASN A 138 15.16 -10.62 12.22
C ASN A 138 16.43 -10.33 13.05
N PRO A 139 17.56 -11.01 12.75
CA PRO A 139 18.76 -10.96 13.60
C PRO A 139 19.46 -9.60 13.74
N ILE A 140 19.09 -8.61 12.90
CA ILE A 140 19.74 -7.29 12.86
C ILE A 140 18.76 -6.15 13.15
N ASP A 141 17.55 -6.47 13.66
CA ASP A 141 16.46 -5.53 13.97
C ASP A 141 16.17 -4.52 12.84
N ARG A 142 16.29 -4.97 11.58
CA ARG A 142 16.06 -4.14 10.39
C ARG A 142 14.75 -4.49 9.72
N TYR A 143 13.82 -3.56 9.74
CA TYR A 143 12.48 -3.75 9.15
C TYR A 143 12.26 -2.93 7.86
N LEU A 144 13.19 -2.01 7.57
CA LEU A 144 13.18 -1.18 6.37
C LEU A 144 14.59 -0.80 5.92
N LEU A 145 14.69 -0.38 4.67
CA LEU A 145 15.81 0.40 4.13
C LEU A 145 15.31 1.82 3.82
N ASN A 146 16.11 2.84 4.09
CA ASN A 146 15.73 4.25 3.91
C ASN A 146 16.79 5.00 3.11
N SER A 147 16.36 6.03 2.37
CA SER A 147 17.23 7.03 1.76
C SER A 147 18.28 7.63 2.70
N THR A 148 18.02 7.76 4.00
CA THR A 148 19.02 8.27 4.97
C THR A 148 20.18 7.30 5.17
N MET A 149 20.03 6.02 4.81
CA MET A 149 21.08 5.00 4.89
C MET A 149 21.96 4.96 3.65
N LEU A 150 21.64 5.73 2.60
CA LEU A 150 22.38 5.75 1.33
C LEU A 150 23.90 5.91 1.45
N PRO A 151 24.45 6.71 2.39
CA PRO A 151 25.90 6.81 2.59
C PRO A 151 26.56 5.49 3.04
N ASP A 152 25.81 4.63 3.71
CA ASP A 152 26.30 3.37 4.28
C ASP A 152 26.00 2.15 3.38
N LEU A 153 25.21 2.35 2.31
CA LEU A 153 24.92 1.28 1.34
C LEU A 153 26.09 1.09 0.39
N ASN A 154 26.38 -0.18 0.07
CA ASN A 154 27.31 -0.53 -0.98
C ASN A 154 26.74 -0.09 -2.34
N ARG A 155 27.60 0.53 -3.15
CA ARG A 155 27.31 0.89 -4.53
C ARG A 155 27.69 -0.25 -5.47
N ASP A 156 26.94 -0.39 -6.53
CA ASP A 156 27.28 -1.26 -7.66
C ASP A 156 28.42 -0.59 -8.48
N ASP A 157 29.10 -1.36 -9.33
CA ASP A 157 30.26 -0.87 -10.12
C ASP A 157 29.90 0.30 -11.06
N ASP A 158 28.64 0.40 -11.49
CA ASP A 158 28.11 1.48 -12.33
C ASP A 158 27.67 2.71 -11.53
N GLY A 159 27.76 2.66 -10.19
CA GLY A 159 27.29 3.70 -9.27
C GLY A 159 25.82 3.56 -8.85
N GLY A 160 25.13 2.52 -9.34
CA GLY A 160 23.79 2.13 -8.92
C GLY A 160 23.75 1.58 -7.49
N ILE A 161 22.54 1.18 -7.07
CA ILE A 161 22.33 0.50 -5.80
C ILE A 161 21.45 -0.73 -6.02
N THR A 162 21.95 -1.88 -5.61
CA THR A 162 21.16 -3.11 -5.51
C THR A 162 20.80 -3.41 -4.06
N LEU A 163 19.51 -3.42 -3.74
CA LEU A 163 18.98 -3.87 -2.46
C LEU A 163 18.68 -5.37 -2.52
N LEU A 164 19.03 -6.09 -1.46
CA LEU A 164 18.90 -7.54 -1.37
C LEU A 164 17.72 -7.88 -0.46
N ILE A 165 16.75 -8.64 -0.96
CA ILE A 165 15.52 -8.98 -0.26
C ILE A 165 15.44 -10.49 -0.17
N GLN A 166 15.77 -11.05 0.99
CA GLN A 166 15.88 -12.50 1.20
C GLN A 166 15.87 -12.86 2.68
N ASN A 167 15.54 -14.09 3.02
CA ASN A 167 15.47 -14.56 4.41
C ASN A 167 16.85 -14.76 5.05
N GLU A 168 17.78 -15.40 4.33
CA GLU A 168 19.13 -15.66 4.84
C GLU A 168 20.05 -14.46 4.63
N SER A 169 21.02 -14.24 5.54
CA SER A 169 22.03 -13.20 5.36
C SER A 169 22.81 -13.43 4.05
N PRO A 170 23.05 -12.38 3.23
CA PRO A 170 23.92 -12.47 2.05
C PRO A 170 25.42 -12.47 2.43
N GLY A 171 25.75 -12.57 3.71
CA GLY A 171 27.10 -12.46 4.25
C GLY A 171 27.44 -11.04 4.68
N GLN A 172 28.26 -10.89 5.72
CA GLN A 172 28.55 -9.63 6.41
C GLN A 172 28.89 -8.46 5.46
N ALA A 173 29.68 -8.73 4.41
CA ALA A 173 30.07 -7.70 3.43
C ALA A 173 28.90 -7.09 2.63
N ARG A 174 27.74 -7.77 2.60
CA ARG A 174 26.56 -7.38 1.81
C ARG A 174 25.36 -7.02 2.67
N GLU A 175 25.48 -7.12 3.99
CA GLU A 175 24.38 -6.85 4.93
C GLU A 175 23.95 -5.38 4.92
N ALA A 176 24.83 -4.44 4.54
CA ALA A 176 24.45 -3.03 4.37
C ALA A 176 23.22 -2.87 3.46
N ASN A 177 23.15 -3.61 2.36
CA ASN A 177 22.08 -3.52 1.35
C ASN A 177 20.93 -4.50 1.60
N TRP A 178 21.00 -5.29 2.68
CA TRP A 178 20.06 -6.38 2.93
C TRP A 178 18.83 -5.91 3.72
N LEU A 179 17.66 -6.32 3.23
CA LEU A 179 16.38 -6.28 3.93
C LEU A 179 15.95 -7.72 4.26
N PRO A 180 16.00 -8.14 5.53
CA PRO A 180 15.60 -9.47 5.95
C PRO A 180 14.12 -9.74 5.65
N ALA A 181 13.85 -10.84 4.94
CA ALA A 181 12.50 -11.33 4.64
C ALA A 181 12.11 -12.48 5.61
N PRO A 182 10.81 -12.77 5.80
CA PRO A 182 10.40 -13.99 6.52
C PRO A 182 10.72 -15.23 5.66
N THR A 183 10.52 -16.44 6.17
CA THR A 183 10.64 -17.67 5.37
C THR A 183 9.44 -17.91 4.44
N GLY A 184 8.30 -17.29 4.77
CA GLY A 184 7.03 -17.46 4.08
C GLY A 184 6.64 -16.32 3.13
N PRO A 185 5.35 -16.20 2.79
CA PRO A 185 4.83 -15.11 1.97
C PRO A 185 5.10 -13.74 2.59
N PHE A 186 5.43 -12.75 1.76
CA PHE A 186 5.66 -11.38 2.21
C PHE A 186 5.22 -10.36 1.16
N SER A 187 5.16 -9.11 1.56
CA SER A 187 5.10 -7.97 0.66
C SER A 187 6.13 -6.93 1.09
N VAL A 188 6.52 -6.07 0.15
CA VAL A 188 7.41 -4.96 0.45
C VAL A 188 6.74 -3.67 0.00
N VAL A 189 6.72 -2.67 0.87
CA VAL A 189 6.07 -1.38 0.60
C VAL A 189 7.14 -0.32 0.43
N MET A 190 7.24 0.21 -0.78
CA MET A 190 7.99 1.44 -1.03
C MET A 190 7.15 2.63 -0.59
N ARG A 191 7.75 3.60 0.06
CA ARG A 191 7.13 4.85 0.49
C ARG A 191 7.95 6.01 -0.02
N LEU A 192 7.31 6.91 -0.75
CA LEU A 192 7.90 8.16 -1.23
C LEU A 192 7.22 9.29 -0.46
N TYR A 193 7.99 10.05 0.33
CA TYR A 193 7.48 11.21 1.06
C TYR A 193 7.82 12.48 0.30
N TRP A 194 6.79 13.29 0.06
CA TRP A 194 6.84 14.45 -0.82
C TRP A 194 7.43 14.09 -2.20
N PRO A 195 6.78 13.18 -2.95
CA PRO A 195 7.28 12.73 -4.25
C PRO A 195 7.38 13.86 -5.26
N GLN A 196 8.40 13.81 -6.11
CA GLN A 196 8.55 14.73 -7.23
C GLN A 196 7.57 14.38 -8.36
N ALA A 197 7.40 15.31 -9.31
CA ALA A 197 6.50 15.13 -10.46
C ALA A 197 6.73 13.82 -11.23
N ALA A 198 7.99 13.40 -11.40
CA ALA A 198 8.31 12.15 -12.09
C ALA A 198 7.64 10.92 -11.46
N ALA A 199 7.62 10.81 -10.13
CA ALA A 199 6.91 9.73 -9.44
C ALA A 199 5.38 9.93 -9.49
N LEU A 200 4.89 11.15 -9.26
CA LEU A 200 3.45 11.48 -9.28
C LEU A 200 2.78 11.19 -10.62
N GLU A 201 3.54 11.29 -11.71
CA GLU A 201 3.10 11.07 -13.08
C GLU A 201 3.41 9.65 -13.59
N GLY A 202 4.05 8.80 -12.79
CA GLY A 202 4.43 7.43 -13.18
C GLY A 202 5.50 7.35 -14.28
N LYS A 203 6.39 8.34 -14.33
CA LYS A 203 7.52 8.42 -15.28
C LYS A 203 8.83 7.88 -14.71
N TRP A 204 8.86 7.59 -13.42
CA TRP A 204 9.88 6.84 -12.69
C TRP A 204 9.26 5.51 -12.28
#